data_AF-A0A520VBW6-F1
#
_entry.id   AF-A0A520VBW6-F1
#
_cell.length_a   1.000
_cell.length_b   1.000
_cell.length_c   1.000
_cell.angle_alpha   90.00
_cell.angle_beta   90.00
_cell.angle_gamma   90.00
#
_symmetry.space_group_name_H-M   'P 1'
#
loop_
_entity.id
_entity.type
_entity.pdbx_description
1 polymer ?
#
loop_
_entity_poly.entity_id
_entity_poly.type
_entity_poly.pdbx_seq_one_letter_code
_entity_poly.pdbx_strand_id
1 'polypeptide(L)'
;MFSTSKKENQKESEQREQYVYASERIEQKKGLLSHFIYFIAGSIILCIINLVLAIGIEITFLNYNWFVWVTVLWGFIFLTHIFNVFIKNRFMGKEWEHRQLEKLKALQEKRILELGKKVNAKTPILEDLNKEKNLAPNKEI
;
A
#
# COMPACT_ATOMS: atom_id res chain seq x y z
N MET A 1 3.15 -19.60 -37.80
CA MET A 1 4.01 -18.42 -37.57
C MET A 1 3.53 -17.60 -36.36
N PHE A 2 3.09 -18.26 -35.26
CA PHE A 2 2.40 -17.62 -34.12
C PHE A 2 3.20 -17.61 -32.80
N SER A 3 4.37 -18.27 -32.75
CA SER A 3 5.13 -18.41 -31.49
C SER A 3 6.02 -17.21 -31.18
N THR A 4 6.42 -16.43 -32.18
CA THR A 4 7.25 -15.24 -32.02
C THR A 4 6.49 -14.09 -31.37
N SER A 5 5.23 -13.86 -31.77
CA SER A 5 4.36 -12.82 -31.20
C SER A 5 4.10 -13.01 -29.70
N LYS A 6 3.91 -14.25 -29.23
CA LYS A 6 3.69 -14.54 -27.80
C LYS A 6 4.94 -14.26 -26.96
N LYS A 7 6.13 -14.61 -27.46
CA LYS A 7 7.41 -14.31 -26.81
C LYS A 7 7.71 -12.81 -26.78
N GLU A 8 7.34 -12.09 -27.83
CA GLU A 8 7.49 -10.63 -27.91
C GLU A 8 6.57 -9.92 -26.91
N ASN A 9 5.30 -10.34 -26.81
CA ASN A 9 4.36 -9.79 -25.84
C ASN A 9 4.78 -10.06 -24.38
N GLN A 10 5.33 -11.25 -24.11
CA GLN A 10 5.91 -11.57 -22.79
C GLN A 10 7.12 -10.68 -22.47
N LYS A 11 8.06 -10.51 -23.40
CA LYS A 11 9.21 -9.60 -23.21
C LYS A 11 8.77 -8.15 -23.00
N GLU A 12 7.77 -7.68 -23.72
CA GLU A 12 7.22 -6.33 -23.56
C GLU A 12 6.57 -6.15 -22.18
N SER A 13 5.84 -7.15 -21.70
CA SER A 13 5.23 -7.13 -20.36
C SER A 13 6.29 -7.09 -19.25
N GLU A 14 7.36 -7.89 -19.36
CA GLU A 14 8.46 -7.90 -18.40
C GLU A 14 9.23 -6.57 -18.36
N GLN A 15 9.48 -5.96 -19.53
CA GLN A 15 10.12 -4.64 -19.62
C GLN A 15 9.25 -3.54 -19.01
N ARG A 16 7.93 -3.60 -19.23
CA ARG A 16 6.98 -2.65 -18.66
C ARG A 16 6.93 -2.76 -17.14
N GLU A 17 6.94 -3.98 -16.58
CA GLU A 17 7.01 -4.19 -15.13
C GLU A 17 8.32 -3.67 -14.52
N GLN A 18 9.46 -3.91 -15.17
CA GLN A 18 10.75 -3.39 -14.72
C GLN A 18 10.78 -1.85 -14.73
N TYR A 19 10.21 -1.23 -15.76
CA TYR A 19 10.11 0.23 -15.85
C TYR A 19 9.20 0.81 -14.76
N VAL A 20 8.02 0.23 -14.54
CA VAL A 20 7.08 0.64 -13.49
C VAL A 20 7.72 0.49 -12.10
N TYR A 21 8.41 -0.63 -11.87
CA TYR A 21 9.13 -0.84 -10.62
C TYR A 21 10.24 0.21 -10.41
N ALA A 22 11.00 0.53 -11.45
CA ALA A 22 12.06 1.54 -11.39
C ALA A 22 11.49 2.95 -11.15
N SER A 23 10.37 3.31 -11.81
CA SER A 23 9.74 4.63 -11.63
C SER A 23 9.19 4.82 -10.24
N GLU A 24 8.51 3.81 -9.67
CA GLU A 24 8.00 3.87 -8.29
C GLU A 24 9.13 4.01 -7.27
N ARG A 25 10.30 3.40 -7.51
CA ARG A 25 11.48 3.56 -6.65
C ARG A 25 12.05 4.97 -6.71
N ILE A 26 11.98 5.64 -7.86
CA ILE A 26 12.43 7.03 -8.03
C ILE A 26 11.48 7.98 -7.31
N GLU A 27 10.17 7.74 -7.40
CA GLU A 27 9.14 8.57 -6.78
C GLU A 27 9.22 8.53 -5.24
N GLN A 28 9.49 7.34 -4.67
CA GLN A 28 9.72 7.18 -3.23
C GLN A 28 10.94 7.97 -2.73
N LYS A 29 12.03 8.02 -3.52
CA LYS A 29 13.23 8.80 -3.17
C LYS A 29 12.97 10.31 -3.25
N LYS A 30 12.16 10.74 -4.22
CA LYS A 30 11.81 12.15 -4.43
C LYS A 30 10.94 12.70 -3.30
N GLY A 31 9.99 11.89 -2.81
CA GLY A 31 9.19 12.22 -1.63
C GLY A 31 10.07 12.44 -0.40
N LEU A 32 11.03 11.55 -0.14
CA LEU A 32 11.93 11.66 1.01
C LEU A 32 12.72 12.98 1.04
N LEU A 33 13.21 13.43 -0.12
CA LEU A 33 13.99 14.67 -0.23
C LEU A 33 13.14 15.93 -0.01
N SER A 34 11.89 15.92 -0.46
CA SER A 34 10.94 17.03 -0.29
C SER A 34 10.72 17.38 1.19
N HIS A 35 10.58 16.35 2.05
CA HIS A 35 10.39 16.53 3.49
C HIS A 35 11.60 17.18 4.17
N PHE A 36 12.81 16.85 3.73
CA PHE A 36 14.03 17.46 4.26
C PHE A 36 14.12 18.95 3.94
N ILE A 37 13.64 19.35 2.74
CA ILE A 37 13.58 20.75 2.31
C ILE A 37 12.61 21.55 3.20
N TYR A 38 11.40 21.04 3.45
CA TYR A 38 10.43 21.70 4.34
C TYR A 38 10.95 21.81 5.78
N PHE A 39 11.67 20.80 6.26
CA PHE A 39 12.29 20.83 7.60
C PHE A 39 13.35 21.93 7.73
N ILE A 40 14.24 22.04 6.73
CA ILE A 40 15.25 23.10 6.69
C ILE A 40 14.57 24.47 6.60
N ALA A 41 13.59 24.62 5.70
CA ALA A 41 12.85 25.87 5.55
C ALA A 41 12.17 26.30 6.85
N GLY A 42 11.51 25.37 7.54
CA GLY A 42 10.87 25.64 8.83
C GLY A 42 11.86 25.98 9.94
N SER A 43 13.01 25.32 9.98
CA SER A 43 14.08 25.62 10.94
C SER A 43 14.66 27.02 10.70
N ILE A 44 14.85 27.41 9.43
CA ILE A 44 15.31 28.75 9.05
C ILE A 44 14.28 29.81 9.45
N ILE A 45 12.98 29.58 9.19
CA ILE A 45 11.89 30.49 9.57
C ILE A 45 11.87 30.69 11.09
N LEU A 46 11.96 29.61 11.88
CA LEU A 46 12.03 29.72 13.34
C LEU A 46 13.26 30.47 13.84
N CYS A 47 14.41 30.25 13.21
CA CYS A 47 15.64 30.95 13.53
C CYS A 47 15.51 32.47 13.26
N ILE A 48 14.91 32.84 12.13
CA ILE A 48 14.65 34.24 11.76
C ILE A 48 13.67 34.88 12.73
N ILE A 49 12.59 34.18 13.11
CA ILE A 49 11.62 34.67 14.09
C ILE A 49 12.29 34.94 15.45
N ASN A 50 13.20 34.06 15.87
CA ASN A 50 13.93 34.23 17.12
C ASN A 50 14.96 35.38 17.06
N LEU A 51 15.76 35.47 15.99
CA LEU A 51 16.84 36.45 15.86
C LEU A 51 16.37 37.85 15.46
N VAL A 52 15.50 37.96 14.45
CA VAL A 52 15.20 39.24 13.80
C VAL A 52 14.09 39.97 14.51
N LEU A 53 13.06 39.23 14.92
CA LEU A 53 11.86 39.83 15.45
C LEU A 53 12.00 40.12 16.94
N ALA A 54 12.81 39.35 17.69
CA ALA A 54 12.91 39.46 19.16
C ALA A 54 11.54 39.59 19.85
N ILE A 55 10.49 39.12 19.17
CA ILE A 55 9.11 39.28 19.57
C ILE A 55 8.93 38.39 20.79
N GLY A 56 8.28 38.87 21.84
CA GLY A 56 7.89 38.04 22.96
C GLY A 56 8.96 37.76 24.02
N ILE A 57 10.07 38.50 24.08
CA ILE A 57 10.98 38.44 25.27
C ILE A 57 10.19 38.63 26.58
N GLU A 58 9.13 39.45 26.55
CA GLU A 58 8.22 39.64 27.69
C GLU A 58 7.05 38.67 27.74
N ILE A 59 6.82 37.88 26.69
CA ILE A 59 5.79 36.84 26.65
C ILE A 59 6.40 35.57 27.24
N THR A 60 6.28 35.47 28.55
CA THR A 60 6.69 34.30 29.33
C THR A 60 5.45 33.46 29.63
N PHE A 61 5.45 32.20 29.20
CA PHE A 61 4.40 31.24 29.54
C PHE A 61 5.02 30.19 30.48
N LEU A 62 4.46 30.04 31.69
CA LEU A 62 5.02 29.18 32.74
C LEU A 62 6.48 29.52 33.11
N ASN A 63 6.84 30.81 33.15
CA ASN A 63 8.23 31.29 33.37
C ASN A 63 9.26 30.83 32.31
N TYR A 64 8.82 30.27 31.19
CA TYR A 64 9.67 29.98 30.04
C TYR A 64 9.35 30.93 28.89
N ASN A 65 10.41 31.33 28.16
CA ASN A 65 10.27 32.15 26.96
C ASN A 65 9.35 31.42 25.95
N TRP A 66 8.41 32.14 25.35
CA TRP A 66 7.47 31.61 24.35
C TRP A 66 8.17 30.81 23.22
N PHE A 67 9.40 31.15 22.84
CA PHE A 67 10.19 30.44 21.84
C PHE A 67 10.44 28.96 22.20
N VAL A 68 10.53 28.63 23.49
CA VAL A 68 10.66 27.25 23.96
C VAL A 68 9.42 26.45 23.58
N TRP A 69 8.23 27.02 23.79
CA TRP A 69 6.96 26.39 23.43
C TRP A 69 6.80 26.21 21.92
N VAL A 70 7.20 27.21 21.14
CA VAL A 70 7.20 27.12 19.68
C VAL A 70 8.16 26.04 19.19
N THR A 71 9.36 25.96 19.79
CA THR A 71 10.36 24.95 19.45
C THR A 71 9.88 23.54 19.82
N VAL A 72 9.23 23.37 20.97
CA VAL A 72 8.64 22.09 21.39
C VAL A 72 7.51 21.67 20.45
N LEU A 73 6.60 22.57 20.11
CA LEU A 73 5.50 22.29 19.18
C LEU A 73 6.03 21.93 17.78
N TRP A 74 7.00 22.69 17.28
CA TRP A 74 7.65 22.42 16.00
C TRP A 74 8.41 21.09 16.00
N GLY A 75 9.13 20.80 17.08
CA GLY A 75 9.81 19.53 17.32
C GLY A 75 8.84 18.35 17.33
N PHE A 76 7.64 18.52 17.92
CA PHE A 76 6.61 17.48 17.93
C PHE A 76 6.06 17.20 16.52
N ILE A 77 5.75 18.25 15.74
CA ILE A 77 5.33 18.11 14.34
C ILE A 77 6.41 17.38 13.54
N PHE A 78 7.68 17.76 13.72
CA PHE A 78 8.80 17.09 13.05
C PHE A 78 8.95 15.63 13.48
N LEU A 79 8.80 15.33 14.76
CA LEU A 79 8.90 13.96 15.29
C LEU A 79 7.82 13.06 14.69
N THR A 80 6.55 13.49 14.70
CA THR A 80 5.45 12.73 14.08
C THR A 80 5.68 12.50 12.59
N HIS A 81 6.28 13.48 11.91
CA HIS A 81 6.58 13.42 10.49
C HIS A 81 7.69 12.40 10.17
N ILE A 82 8.78 12.38 10.95
CA ILE A 82 9.82 11.35 10.84
C ILE A 82 9.23 9.98 11.11
N PHE A 83 8.46 9.81 12.19
CA PHE A 83 7.87 8.52 12.54
C PHE A 83 6.95 8.02 11.41
N ASN A 84 6.08 8.86 10.86
CA ASN A 84 5.20 8.47 9.75
C ASN A 84 6.01 8.06 8.51
N VAL A 85 6.98 8.88 8.07
CA VAL A 85 7.75 8.58 6.85
C VAL A 85 8.71 7.40 7.04
N PHE A 86 9.34 7.25 8.20
CA PHE A 86 10.36 6.22 8.43
C PHE A 86 9.75 4.86 8.79
N ILE A 87 8.68 4.84 9.61
CA ILE A 87 8.04 3.60 10.04
C ILE A 87 6.96 3.16 9.06
N LYS A 88 6.05 4.03 8.63
CA LYS A 88 4.97 3.62 7.70
C LYS A 88 5.53 3.20 6.35
N ASN A 89 6.49 3.95 5.80
CA ASN A 89 7.03 3.66 4.47
C ASN A 89 7.94 2.42 4.45
N ARG A 90 8.62 2.09 5.57
CA ARG A 90 9.49 0.92 5.69
C ARG A 90 8.75 -0.34 6.15
N PHE A 91 7.77 -0.20 7.05
CA PHE A 91 7.02 -1.32 7.62
C PHE A 91 5.79 -1.72 6.78
N MET A 92 5.12 -0.75 6.14
CA MET A 92 3.91 -0.92 5.34
C MET A 92 4.16 -0.64 3.85
N GLY A 93 5.43 -0.69 3.42
CA GLY A 93 5.81 -0.53 2.03
C GLY A 93 5.51 -1.77 1.17
N LYS A 94 5.91 -1.70 -0.10
CA LYS A 94 5.71 -2.73 -1.15
C LYS A 94 5.98 -4.18 -0.71
N GLU A 95 6.95 -4.40 0.16
CA GLU A 95 7.28 -5.73 0.71
C GLU A 95 6.14 -6.32 1.56
N TRP A 96 5.46 -5.50 2.36
CA TRP A 96 4.29 -5.92 3.13
C TRP A 96 3.10 -6.19 2.21
N GLU A 97 2.88 -5.32 1.23
CA GLU A 97 1.83 -5.49 0.22
C GLU A 97 2.00 -6.78 -0.58
N HIS A 98 3.21 -7.07 -1.02
CA HIS A 98 3.53 -8.29 -1.76
C HIS A 98 3.29 -9.55 -0.91
N ARG A 99 3.69 -9.54 0.37
CA ARG A 99 3.39 -10.64 1.30
C ARG A 99 1.89 -10.86 1.49
N GLN A 100 1.11 -9.79 1.56
CA GLN A 100 -0.35 -9.88 1.70
C GLN A 100 -1.00 -10.40 0.42
N LEU A 101 -0.52 -9.97 -0.75
CA LEU A 101 -0.99 -10.41 -2.05
C LEU A 101 -0.75 -11.92 -2.24
N GLU A 102 0.45 -12.41 -1.93
CA GLU A 102 0.80 -13.82 -2.00
C GLU A 102 -0.07 -14.66 -1.06
N LYS A 103 -0.34 -14.16 0.16
CA LYS A 103 -1.27 -14.80 1.09
C LYS A 103 -2.69 -14.89 0.53
N LEU A 104 -3.18 -13.84 -0.12
CA LEU A 104 -4.49 -13.80 -0.76
C LEU A 104 -4.60 -14.75 -1.96
N LYS A 105 -3.58 -14.79 -2.84
CA LYS A 105 -3.52 -15.73 -3.96
C LYS A 105 -3.57 -17.18 -3.47
N ALA A 106 -2.76 -17.52 -2.47
CA ALA A 106 -2.74 -18.87 -1.90
C ALA A 106 -4.11 -19.28 -1.30
N LEU A 107 -4.85 -18.33 -0.72
CA LEU A 107 -6.22 -18.58 -0.23
C LEU A 107 -7.21 -18.77 -1.38
N GLN A 108 -7.09 -17.98 -2.46
CA GLN A 108 -7.93 -18.11 -3.65
C GLN A 108 -7.71 -19.47 -4.35
N GLU A 109 -6.46 -19.89 -4.53
CA GLU A 109 -6.12 -21.20 -5.11
C GLU A 109 -6.72 -22.35 -4.30
N LYS A 110 -6.62 -22.31 -2.97
CA LYS A 110 -7.27 -23.30 -2.09
C LYS A 110 -8.78 -23.35 -2.29
N ARG A 111 -9.44 -22.19 -2.38
CA ARG A 111 -10.89 -22.12 -2.60
C ARG A 111 -11.28 -22.65 -3.99
N ILE A 112 -10.50 -22.40 -5.03
CA ILE A 112 -10.72 -22.96 -6.37
C ILE A 112 -10.60 -24.49 -6.34
N LEU A 113 -9.60 -25.03 -5.65
CA LEU A 113 -9.42 -26.48 -5.49
C LEU A 113 -10.61 -27.13 -4.75
N GLU A 114 -11.10 -26.51 -3.69
CA GLU A 114 -12.28 -27.00 -2.96
C GLU A 114 -13.56 -26.95 -3.81
N LEU A 115 -13.76 -25.87 -4.56
CA LEU A 115 -14.89 -25.74 -5.47
C LEU A 115 -14.83 -26.80 -6.58
N GLY A 116 -13.65 -27.03 -7.17
CA GLY A 116 -13.44 -28.09 -8.15
C GLY A 116 -13.77 -29.49 -7.61
N LYS A 117 -13.38 -29.79 -6.37
CA LYS A 117 -13.75 -31.05 -5.70
C LYS A 117 -15.26 -31.17 -5.47
N LYS A 118 -15.92 -30.09 -5.03
CA LYS A 118 -17.38 -30.08 -4.80
C LYS A 118 -18.17 -30.20 -6.09
N VAL A 119 -17.70 -29.58 -7.18
CA VAL A 119 -18.28 -29.73 -8.51
C VAL A 119 -18.16 -31.18 -8.96
N ASN A 120 -16.95 -31.74 -8.99
CA ASN A 120 -16.71 -33.13 -9.40
C ASN A 120 -17.46 -34.18 -8.56
N ALA A 121 -17.66 -33.94 -7.26
CA ALA A 121 -18.48 -34.81 -6.42
C ALA A 121 -19.97 -34.71 -6.73
N LYS A 122 -20.44 -33.53 -7.14
CA LYS A 122 -21.84 -33.30 -7.53
C LYS A 122 -22.11 -33.72 -8.97
N THR A 123 -21.13 -33.73 -9.87
CA THR A 123 -21.32 -34.12 -11.29
C THR A 123 -21.97 -35.50 -11.46
N PRO A 124 -21.46 -36.60 -10.85
CA PRO A 124 -22.10 -37.91 -10.98
C PRO A 124 -23.48 -37.95 -10.32
N ILE A 125 -23.64 -37.28 -9.17
CA ILE A 125 -24.94 -37.19 -8.46
C ILE A 125 -25.98 -36.44 -9.31
N LEU A 126 -25.58 -35.37 -10.01
CA LEU A 126 -26.45 -34.61 -10.89
C LEU A 126 -26.80 -35.39 -12.16
N GLU A 127 -25.87 -36.19 -12.69
CA GLU A 127 -26.14 -37.11 -13.80
C GLU A 127 -27.14 -38.19 -13.39
N ASP A 128 -26.97 -38.80 -12.22
CA ASP A 128 -27.86 -39.83 -11.68
C ASP A 128 -29.26 -39.28 -11.35
N LEU A 129 -29.34 -38.11 -10.70
CA LEU A 129 -30.62 -37.43 -10.40
C LEU A 129 -31.34 -36.98 -11.67
N ASN A 130 -30.60 -36.52 -12.69
CA ASN A 130 -31.18 -36.17 -13.98
C ASN A 130 -31.67 -37.43 -14.70
N LYS A 131 -30.95 -38.54 -14.62
CA LYS A 131 -31.37 -39.82 -15.20
C LYS A 131 -32.63 -40.38 -14.53
N GLU A 132 -32.73 -40.32 -13.20
CA GLU A 132 -33.94 -40.69 -12.44
C GLU A 132 -35.13 -39.78 -12.79
N LYS A 133 -34.92 -38.46 -12.87
CA LYS A 133 -35.97 -37.48 -13.22
C LYS A 133 -36.51 -37.68 -14.64
N ASN A 134 -35.67 -38.13 -15.57
CA ASN A 134 -36.09 -38.48 -16.93
C ASN A 134 -36.73 -39.88 -17.01
N LEU A 135 -36.52 -40.75 -16.02
CA LEU A 135 -37.12 -42.09 -15.93
C LEU A 135 -38.46 -42.11 -15.18
N ALA A 136 -38.70 -41.16 -14.27
CA ALA A 136 -39.98 -40.96 -13.62
C ALA A 136 -40.90 -40.18 -14.58
N PRO A 137 -41.87 -40.84 -15.25
CA PRO A 137 -42.77 -40.12 -16.14
C PRO A 137 -43.60 -39.14 -15.31
N ASN A 138 -43.71 -37.93 -15.84
CA ASN A 138 -44.60 -36.86 -15.40
C ASN A 138 -45.90 -37.40 -14.78
N LYS A 139 -45.93 -37.47 -13.44
CA LYS A 139 -47.13 -37.77 -12.64
C LYS A 139 -47.48 -36.54 -11.82
N GLU A 140 -47.74 -35.44 -12.50
CA GLU A 140 -48.50 -34.33 -11.92
C GLU A 140 -49.56 -33.92 -12.94
N ILE A 141 -50.75 -34.51 -12.78
CA ILE A 141 -52.07 -33.96 -13.15
C ILE A 141 -52.72 -33.57 -11.83
#